data_AF-A0A7J5XU09-F1
#
_entry.id   AF-A0A7J5XU09-F1
#
_cell.length_a   1.000
_cell.length_b   1.000
_cell.length_c   1.000
_cell.angle_alpha   90.00
_cell.angle_beta   90.00
_cell.angle_gamma   90.00
#
_symmetry.space_group_name_H-M   'P 1'
#
loop_
_entity.id
_entity.type
_entity.pdbx_description
1 polymer ?
#
loop_
_entity_poly.entity_id
_entity_poly.type
_entity_poly.pdbx_seq_one_letter_code
_entity_poly.pdbx_strand_id
1 'polypeptide(L)'
;MFHLNCVKTTQHHNAKCSPPFSTFYPSFPTGANLESLEKERLELLTDIRIRNNNRVIADKMAHTFAYRRQEVVNQEPGIKDFKDRVPEDNDHPLEEKFMAQLDIHSSQLITVIRAKEDQHTEDIHLRRECVLRALIIFLGEDPDELIKEYLASLNCNLHDSRTDDLQKEMEELTMAVFVIRKEGEGLQEPLADIGIIIEGVEVLNELPSVVSACALLLGLLYALNIAYPKPLHFTFEVLQKIIMQLDQHKMSAKVQSLYGRLQSSE
;
A
#
# COMPACT_ATOMS: atom_id res chain seq x y z
N MET A 1 -6.63 4.30 -10.53
CA MET A 1 -5.66 5.40 -10.62
C MET A 1 -4.21 4.96 -10.88
N PHE A 2 -3.86 3.69 -10.70
CA PHE A 2 -2.50 3.17 -10.97
C PHE A 2 -2.35 2.45 -12.33
N HIS A 3 -2.18 3.20 -13.42
CA HIS A 3 -1.51 2.62 -14.60
C HIS A 3 -0.01 2.60 -14.31
N LEU A 4 0.47 1.47 -13.79
CA LEU A 4 1.90 1.14 -13.65
C LEU A 4 2.55 0.94 -15.01
N ASN A 5 2.56 2.00 -15.84
CA ASN A 5 3.33 2.03 -17.06
C ASN A 5 4.76 2.42 -16.68
N CYS A 6 5.60 1.40 -16.61
CA CYS A 6 7.04 1.48 -16.45
C CYS A 6 7.63 2.35 -17.58
N VAL A 7 7.92 3.64 -17.30
CA VAL A 7 8.71 4.49 -18.19
C VAL A 7 10.10 4.62 -17.57
N LYS A 8 11.08 4.12 -18.30
CA LYS A 8 12.51 4.31 -18.03
C LYS A 8 12.84 5.80 -18.15
N THR A 9 13.51 6.37 -17.16
CA THR A 9 14.43 7.51 -17.36
C THR A 9 15.39 7.68 -16.19
N THR A 10 16.49 8.37 -16.47
CA THR A 10 17.84 8.20 -15.94
C THR A 10 18.07 8.81 -14.54
N GLN A 11 18.96 8.19 -13.78
CA GLN A 11 19.36 8.51 -12.40
C GLN A 11 19.95 9.93 -12.22
N HIS A 12 19.81 10.48 -11.02
CA HIS A 12 20.95 10.96 -10.22
C HIS A 12 20.60 11.16 -8.72
N HIS A 13 21.56 10.74 -7.86
CA HIS A 13 21.83 11.09 -6.46
C HIS A 13 21.29 10.23 -5.29
N ASN A 14 22.27 9.55 -4.68
CA ASN A 14 22.50 9.22 -3.26
C ASN A 14 21.32 9.21 -2.28
N ALA A 15 20.73 8.03 -2.09
CA ALA A 15 20.23 7.57 -0.80
C ALA A 15 20.37 6.04 -0.72
N LYS A 16 20.77 5.52 0.44
CA LYS A 16 21.07 4.08 0.68
C LYS A 16 19.82 3.18 0.73
N CYS A 17 18.72 3.57 0.09
CA CYS A 17 17.49 2.79 -0.07
C CYS A 17 16.99 2.95 -1.50
N SER A 18 16.63 1.83 -2.14
CA SER A 18 16.03 1.85 -3.47
C SER A 18 14.67 2.56 -3.39
N PRO A 19 14.43 3.64 -4.14
CA PRO A 19 13.09 4.21 -4.23
C PRO A 19 12.12 3.16 -4.81
N PRO A 20 10.82 3.22 -4.49
CA PRO A 20 9.83 2.26 -4.97
C PRO A 20 9.85 2.15 -6.50
N PHE A 21 10.20 3.24 -7.19
CA PHE A 21 10.43 3.27 -8.64
C PHE A 21 11.56 4.26 -8.93
N SER A 22 12.21 4.13 -10.10
CA SER A 22 12.89 5.27 -10.71
C SER A 22 11.90 6.45 -10.72
N THR A 23 12.22 7.59 -10.11
CA THR A 23 11.28 8.72 -9.90
C THR A 23 10.55 9.05 -11.20
N PHE A 24 9.32 8.54 -11.34
CA PHE A 24 8.54 8.70 -12.55
C PHE A 24 8.07 10.15 -12.63
N TYR A 25 8.59 10.88 -13.63
CA TYR A 25 8.41 12.32 -13.82
C TYR A 25 7.79 12.58 -15.21
N PRO A 26 6.46 12.44 -15.36
CA PRO A 26 5.78 12.52 -16.65
C PRO A 26 5.70 13.96 -17.18
N SER A 27 5.81 14.13 -18.50
CA SER A 27 5.54 15.40 -19.17
C SER A 27 4.05 15.71 -19.22
N PHE A 28 3.70 17.00 -19.33
CA PHE A 28 2.30 17.41 -19.50
C PHE A 28 1.72 16.97 -20.85
N PRO A 29 0.40 16.71 -20.91
CA PRO A 29 -0.30 16.49 -22.18
C PRO A 29 -0.11 17.66 -23.15
N THR A 30 -0.11 17.35 -24.46
CA THR A 30 0.06 18.36 -25.51
C THR A 30 -1.00 19.47 -25.40
N GLY A 31 -0.56 20.72 -25.29
CA GLY A 31 -1.45 21.89 -25.19
C GLY A 31 -1.92 22.22 -23.77
N ALA A 32 -1.59 21.38 -22.77
CA ALA A 32 -1.90 21.67 -21.38
C ALA A 32 -0.81 22.57 -20.74
N ASN A 33 -1.24 23.43 -19.83
CA ASN A 33 -0.38 24.24 -18.97
C ASN A 33 -0.81 24.10 -17.49
N LEU A 34 0.01 24.63 -16.58
CA LEU A 34 -0.20 24.47 -15.14
C LEU A 34 -1.57 25.00 -14.68
N GLU A 35 -1.99 26.18 -15.17
CA GLU A 35 -3.29 26.77 -14.81
C GLU A 35 -4.46 25.91 -15.30
N SER A 36 -4.39 25.39 -16.53
CA SER A 36 -5.43 24.52 -17.08
C SER A 36 -5.56 23.21 -16.31
N LEU A 37 -4.43 22.62 -15.89
CA LEU A 37 -4.39 21.35 -15.16
C LEU A 37 -4.84 21.53 -13.71
N GLU A 38 -4.49 22.64 -13.05
CA GLU A 38 -5.02 22.96 -11.72
C GLU A 38 -6.52 23.21 -11.75
N LYS A 39 -7.02 23.90 -12.78
CA LYS A 39 -8.46 24.10 -12.97
C LYS A 39 -9.18 22.76 -13.11
N GLU A 40 -8.68 21.87 -13.96
CA GLU A 40 -9.28 20.55 -14.17
C GLU A 40 -9.21 19.67 -12.91
N ARG A 41 -8.12 19.78 -12.12
CA ARG A 41 -8.02 19.14 -10.80
C ARG A 41 -9.08 19.65 -9.83
N LEU A 42 -9.35 20.95 -9.81
CA LEU A 42 -10.42 21.51 -8.97
C LEU A 42 -11.80 21.03 -9.43
N GLU A 43 -12.03 20.91 -10.74
CA GLU A 43 -13.27 20.36 -11.29
C GLU A 43 -13.46 18.88 -10.90
N LEU A 44 -12.39 18.09 -10.77
CA LEU A 44 -12.47 16.69 -10.28
C LEU A 44 -13.14 16.59 -8.89
N LEU A 45 -12.87 17.54 -8.00
CA LEU A 45 -13.45 17.55 -6.64
C LEU A 45 -14.98 17.71 -6.66
N THR A 46 -15.51 18.39 -7.68
CA THR A 46 -16.95 18.50 -7.90
C THR A 46 -17.51 17.33 -8.71
N ASP A 47 -16.77 16.85 -9.71
CA ASP A 47 -17.22 15.83 -10.66
C ASP A 47 -17.41 14.45 -10.02
N ILE A 48 -16.63 14.13 -8.98
CA ILE A 48 -16.78 12.87 -8.21
C ILE A 48 -18.13 12.80 -7.48
N ARG A 49 -18.72 13.96 -7.15
CA ARG A 49 -20.03 14.02 -6.49
C ARG A 49 -21.19 13.79 -7.46
N ILE A 50 -20.92 13.73 -8.77
CA ILE A 50 -21.93 13.54 -9.82
C ILE A 50 -22.16 12.05 -10.06
N ARG A 51 -23.42 11.62 -10.01
CA ARG A 51 -23.79 10.21 -10.29
C ARG A 51 -23.46 9.83 -11.73
N ASN A 52 -22.95 8.61 -11.93
CA ASN A 52 -22.62 8.01 -13.23
C ASN A 52 -21.57 8.78 -14.04
N ASN A 53 -20.65 9.48 -13.38
CA ASN A 53 -19.64 10.33 -14.04
C ASN A 53 -18.27 9.65 -14.21
N ASN A 54 -18.20 8.33 -13.99
CA ASN A 54 -16.93 7.57 -13.89
C ASN A 54 -16.00 7.75 -15.09
N ARG A 55 -16.54 7.83 -16.31
CA ARG A 55 -15.72 8.03 -17.50
C ARG A 55 -15.07 9.40 -17.54
N VAL A 56 -15.81 10.45 -17.20
CA VAL A 56 -15.28 11.83 -17.15
C VAL A 56 -14.23 11.94 -16.06
N ILE A 57 -14.49 11.35 -14.89
CA ILE A 57 -13.54 11.27 -13.79
C ILE A 57 -12.26 10.57 -14.26
N ALA A 58 -12.36 9.40 -14.90
CA ALA A 58 -11.21 8.66 -15.40
C ALA A 58 -10.39 9.46 -16.43
N ASP A 59 -11.05 10.12 -17.38
CA ASP A 59 -10.40 10.93 -18.41
C ASP A 59 -9.65 12.13 -17.78
N LYS A 60 -10.30 12.85 -16.86
CA LYS A 60 -9.70 13.98 -16.13
C LYS A 60 -8.58 13.55 -15.18
N MET A 61 -8.75 12.41 -14.51
CA MET A 61 -7.72 11.81 -13.66
C MET A 61 -6.47 11.48 -14.49
N ALA A 62 -6.63 10.90 -15.67
CA ALA A 62 -5.53 10.62 -16.58
C ALA A 62 -4.86 11.90 -17.09
N HIS A 63 -5.63 12.91 -17.46
CA HIS A 63 -5.11 14.17 -18.00
C HIS A 63 -4.33 14.99 -16.95
N THR A 64 -4.83 15.02 -15.70
CA THR A 64 -4.19 15.73 -14.57
C THR A 64 -3.06 14.95 -13.91
N PHE A 65 -2.87 13.67 -14.26
CA PHE A 65 -1.89 12.80 -13.59
C PHE A 65 -0.48 13.37 -13.60
N ALA A 66 -0.03 13.91 -14.74
CA ALA A 66 1.33 14.43 -14.84
C ALA A 66 1.58 15.62 -13.91
N TYR A 67 0.61 16.54 -13.84
CA TYR A 67 0.66 17.68 -12.93
C TYR A 67 0.68 17.24 -11.46
N ARG A 68 -0.26 16.38 -11.05
CA ARG A 68 -0.32 15.86 -9.67
C ARG A 68 0.96 15.12 -9.28
N ARG A 69 1.55 14.36 -10.22
CA ARG A 69 2.79 13.64 -9.97
C ARG A 69 3.99 14.57 -9.81
N GLN A 70 4.13 15.56 -10.68
CA GLN A 70 5.21 16.55 -10.57
C GLN A 70 5.09 17.36 -9.29
N GLU A 71 3.87 17.71 -8.87
CA GLU A 71 3.63 18.39 -7.60
C GLU A 71 4.15 17.58 -6.41
N VAL A 72 3.79 16.31 -6.30
CA VAL A 72 4.28 15.43 -5.22
C VAL A 72 5.80 15.35 -5.23
N VAL A 73 6.40 15.14 -6.40
CA VAL A 73 7.87 14.98 -6.52
C VAL A 73 8.62 16.28 -6.21
N ASN A 74 8.07 17.44 -6.58
CA ASN A 74 8.77 18.72 -6.45
C ASN A 74 8.51 19.41 -5.11
N GLN A 75 7.32 19.22 -4.55
CA GLN A 75 6.88 19.94 -3.35
C GLN A 75 6.93 19.06 -2.10
N GLU A 76 6.93 17.73 -2.25
CA GLU A 76 6.93 16.75 -1.15
C GLU A 76 5.91 17.13 -0.05
N PRO A 77 4.62 17.26 -0.40
CA PRO A 77 3.60 17.73 0.54
C PRO A 77 3.45 16.74 1.71
N GLY A 78 3.13 17.26 2.90
CA GLY A 78 2.81 16.41 4.05
C GLY A 78 1.58 15.55 3.79
N ILE A 79 1.48 14.40 4.49
CA ILE A 79 0.41 13.40 4.26
C ILE A 79 -1.00 14.00 4.38
N LYS A 80 -1.21 14.87 5.36
CA LYS A 80 -2.50 15.54 5.57
C LYS A 80 -2.88 16.44 4.39
N ASP A 81 -1.94 17.27 3.93
CA ASP A 81 -2.18 18.18 2.80
C ASP A 81 -2.41 17.40 1.50
N PHE A 82 -1.70 16.28 1.31
CA PHE A 82 -1.91 15.39 0.17
C PHE A 82 -3.32 14.77 0.20
N LYS A 83 -3.76 14.27 1.36
CA LYS A 83 -5.09 13.65 1.53
C LYS A 83 -6.21 14.64 1.18
N ASP A 84 -6.10 15.89 1.60
CA ASP A 84 -7.10 16.94 1.30
C ASP A 84 -7.10 17.36 -0.19
N ARG A 85 -6.00 17.13 -0.90
CA ARG A 85 -5.78 17.61 -2.28
C ARG A 85 -6.07 16.56 -3.35
N VAL A 86 -5.92 15.28 -3.03
CA VAL A 86 -6.14 14.17 -3.96
C VAL A 86 -7.59 13.73 -3.93
N PRO A 87 -8.21 13.47 -5.09
CA PRO A 87 -9.58 12.96 -5.11
C PRO A 87 -9.64 11.54 -4.53
N GLU A 88 -10.54 11.30 -3.60
CA GLU A 88 -10.86 9.96 -3.10
C GLU A 88 -11.43 9.12 -4.25
N ASP A 89 -10.67 8.11 -4.70
CA ASP A 89 -11.12 7.13 -5.69
C ASP A 89 -10.70 5.74 -5.23
N ASN A 90 -11.60 4.78 -5.37
CA ASN A 90 -11.38 3.42 -4.88
C ASN A 90 -10.46 2.69 -5.87
N ASP A 91 -9.20 2.45 -5.49
CA ASP A 91 -8.17 1.82 -6.33
C ASP A 91 -8.32 0.30 -6.49
N HIS A 92 -9.54 -0.15 -6.80
CA HIS A 92 -9.91 -1.55 -7.01
C HIS A 92 -8.98 -2.35 -7.96
N PRO A 93 -8.46 -1.80 -9.08
CA PRO A 93 -7.60 -2.57 -9.98
C PRO A 93 -6.25 -2.98 -9.37
N LEU A 94 -5.73 -2.21 -8.42
CA LEU A 94 -4.45 -2.52 -7.77
C LEU A 94 -4.60 -3.70 -6.83
N GLU A 95 -5.63 -3.65 -5.98
CA GLU A 95 -5.95 -4.71 -5.03
C GLU A 95 -6.26 -6.03 -5.74
N GLU A 96 -7.11 -6.00 -6.77
CA GLU A 96 -7.44 -7.20 -7.55
C GLU A 96 -6.20 -7.86 -8.13
N LYS A 97 -5.30 -7.07 -8.75
CA LYS A 97 -4.05 -7.60 -9.29
C LYS A 97 -3.16 -8.19 -8.20
N PHE A 98 -3.00 -7.47 -7.08
CA PHE A 98 -2.16 -7.90 -5.97
C PHE A 98 -2.66 -9.23 -5.40
N MET A 99 -3.97 -9.33 -5.13
CA MET A 99 -4.60 -10.53 -4.58
C MET A 99 -4.47 -11.71 -5.54
N ALA A 100 -4.75 -11.51 -6.83
CA ALA A 100 -4.64 -12.57 -7.83
C ALA A 100 -3.20 -13.11 -7.94
N GLN A 101 -2.21 -12.23 -7.89
CA GLN A 101 -0.79 -12.63 -7.95
C GLN A 101 -0.32 -13.29 -6.65
N LEU A 102 -0.79 -12.82 -5.50
CA LEU A 102 -0.53 -13.47 -4.23
C LEU A 102 -1.10 -14.89 -4.21
N ASP A 103 -2.32 -15.10 -4.71
CA ASP A 103 -2.93 -16.43 -4.80
C ASP A 103 -2.15 -17.37 -5.70
N ILE A 104 -1.72 -16.89 -6.88
CA ILE A 104 -0.89 -17.67 -7.82
C ILE A 104 0.40 -18.17 -7.14
N HIS A 105 1.03 -17.31 -6.34
CA HIS A 105 2.28 -17.65 -5.67
C HIS A 105 2.12 -18.32 -4.31
N SER A 106 0.91 -18.34 -3.73
CA SER A 106 0.68 -18.76 -2.34
C SER A 106 1.12 -20.20 -2.08
N SER A 107 0.78 -21.16 -2.94
CA SER A 107 1.13 -22.58 -2.78
C SER A 107 2.65 -22.80 -2.79
N GLN A 108 3.35 -22.14 -3.71
CA GLN A 108 4.81 -22.17 -3.81
C GLN A 108 5.47 -21.46 -2.63
N LEU A 109 4.95 -20.30 -2.23
CA LEU A 109 5.43 -19.55 -1.06
C LEU A 109 5.33 -20.39 0.21
N ILE A 110 4.19 -21.02 0.46
CA ILE A 110 3.99 -21.92 1.60
C ILE A 110 5.04 -23.04 1.60
N THR A 111 5.26 -23.67 0.45
CA THR A 111 6.24 -24.77 0.29
C THR A 111 7.68 -24.29 0.54
N VAL A 112 8.05 -23.16 -0.08
CA VAL A 112 9.39 -22.59 -0.03
C VAL A 112 9.74 -22.03 1.34
N ILE A 113 8.77 -21.39 2.00
CA ILE A 113 8.91 -20.80 3.34
C ILE A 113 8.73 -21.87 4.43
N ARG A 114 8.16 -23.03 4.10
CA ARG A 114 7.75 -24.08 5.05
C ARG A 114 6.78 -23.52 6.09
N ALA A 115 5.91 -22.61 5.65
CA ALA A 115 4.83 -22.10 6.48
C ALA A 115 3.90 -23.27 6.83
N LYS A 116 3.47 -23.36 8.09
CA LYS A 116 2.42 -24.31 8.45
C LYS A 116 1.13 -23.84 7.79
N GLU A 117 0.58 -24.64 6.89
CA GLU A 117 -0.81 -24.46 6.49
C GLU A 117 -1.69 -24.82 7.67
N ASP A 118 -2.46 -23.85 8.17
CA ASP A 118 -3.71 -24.23 8.85
C ASP A 118 -4.71 -24.59 7.75
N GLN A 119 -4.72 -25.86 7.37
CA GLN A 119 -5.64 -26.42 6.37
C GLN A 119 -7.13 -26.24 6.75
N HIS A 120 -7.42 -25.78 7.97
CA HIS A 120 -8.76 -25.51 8.49
C HIS A 120 -9.14 -24.02 8.46
N THR A 121 -8.28 -23.13 7.99
CA THR A 121 -8.64 -21.71 7.79
C THR A 121 -9.47 -21.56 6.52
N GLU A 122 -10.79 -21.57 6.66
CA GLU A 122 -11.73 -21.37 5.53
C GLU A 122 -11.70 -19.92 4.99
N ASP A 123 -11.23 -18.96 5.79
CA ASP A 123 -11.12 -17.56 5.40
C ASP A 123 -9.89 -17.30 4.52
N ILE A 124 -10.14 -16.95 3.26
CA ILE A 124 -9.12 -16.61 2.27
C ILE A 124 -8.26 -15.41 2.69
N HIS A 125 -8.83 -14.42 3.37
CA HIS A 125 -8.11 -13.22 3.81
C HIS A 125 -7.14 -13.56 4.93
N LEU A 126 -7.56 -14.37 5.90
CA LEU A 126 -6.69 -14.85 6.98
C LEU A 126 -5.56 -15.73 6.43
N ARG A 127 -5.86 -16.60 5.46
CA ARG A 127 -4.83 -17.41 4.80
C ARG A 127 -3.79 -16.54 4.09
N ARG A 128 -4.22 -15.54 3.33
CA ARG A 128 -3.33 -14.59 2.64
C ARG A 128 -2.49 -13.78 3.64
N GLU A 129 -3.07 -13.34 4.76
CA GLU A 129 -2.35 -12.66 5.83
C GLU A 129 -1.26 -13.56 6.44
N CYS A 130 -1.57 -14.81 6.74
CA CYS A 130 -0.59 -15.79 7.24
C CYS A 130 0.58 -15.98 6.26
N VAL A 131 0.31 -16.08 4.96
CA VAL A 131 1.35 -16.15 3.92
C VAL A 131 2.23 -14.91 3.93
N LEU A 132 1.63 -13.72 4.05
CA LEU A 132 2.37 -12.45 4.09
C LEU A 132 3.27 -12.35 5.34
N ARG A 133 2.73 -12.66 6.52
CA ARG A 133 3.52 -12.67 7.77
C ARG A 133 4.67 -13.68 7.70
N ALA A 134 4.41 -14.88 7.20
CA ALA A 134 5.44 -15.90 7.03
C ALA A 134 6.52 -15.48 6.04
N LEU A 135 6.15 -14.78 4.95
CA LEU A 135 7.09 -14.22 4.00
C LEU A 135 8.00 -13.17 4.66
N ILE A 136 7.46 -12.26 5.46
CA ILE A 136 8.24 -11.23 6.17
C ILE A 136 9.29 -11.90 7.08
N ILE A 137 8.86 -12.87 7.89
CA ILE A 137 9.74 -13.65 8.77
C ILE A 137 10.82 -14.39 7.97
N PHE A 138 10.44 -15.02 6.85
CA PHE A 138 11.38 -15.73 5.98
C PHE A 138 12.44 -14.79 5.38
N LEU A 139 12.06 -13.56 5.07
CA LEU A 139 12.97 -12.51 4.62
C LEU A 139 13.83 -11.95 5.75
N GLY A 140 13.71 -12.46 6.98
CA GLY A 140 14.47 -12.03 8.15
C GLY A 140 14.09 -10.62 8.60
N GLU A 141 12.87 -10.21 8.30
CA GLU A 141 12.27 -8.94 8.70
C GLU A 141 11.17 -9.23 9.73
N ASP A 142 10.76 -8.21 10.48
CA ASP A 142 9.78 -8.35 11.57
C ASP A 142 8.37 -7.98 11.06
N PRO A 143 7.38 -8.89 11.12
CA PRO A 143 6.01 -8.59 10.72
C PRO A 143 5.37 -7.45 11.52
N ASP A 144 5.81 -7.23 12.76
CA ASP A 144 5.28 -6.16 13.61
C ASP A 144 5.78 -4.77 13.18
N GLU A 145 6.79 -4.69 12.31
CA GLU A 145 7.19 -3.43 11.66
C GLU A 145 6.18 -3.00 10.58
N LEU A 146 5.39 -3.93 10.03
CA LEU A 146 4.37 -3.63 9.02
C LEU A 146 2.96 -3.66 9.60
N ILE A 147 2.63 -4.67 10.40
CA ILE A 147 1.26 -4.95 10.85
C ILE A 147 1.21 -4.76 12.37
N LYS A 148 0.59 -3.67 12.82
CA LYS A 148 0.40 -3.35 14.24
C LYS A 148 -0.98 -3.81 14.70
N GLU A 149 -1.03 -4.69 15.70
CA GLU A 149 -2.28 -5.16 16.29
C GLU A 149 -2.60 -4.45 17.60
N TYR A 150 -3.83 -3.96 17.74
CA TYR A 150 -4.35 -3.30 18.92
C TYR A 150 -5.65 -3.95 19.40
N LEU A 151 -5.92 -3.86 20.70
CA LEU A 151 -7.18 -4.30 21.29
C LEU A 151 -8.05 -3.09 21.64
N ALA A 152 -9.20 -2.96 20.99
CA ALA A 152 -10.26 -2.04 21.39
C ALA A 152 -10.99 -2.60 22.61
N SER A 153 -10.90 -1.91 23.74
CA SER A 153 -11.72 -2.24 24.90
C SER A 153 -13.19 -1.96 24.60
N LEU A 154 -14.07 -2.92 24.90
CA LEU A 154 -15.52 -2.83 24.66
C LEU A 154 -16.22 -1.73 25.48
N ASN A 155 -15.52 -1.09 26.43
CA ASN A 155 -16.05 -0.13 27.39
C ASN A 155 -15.43 1.28 27.29
N CYS A 156 -15.02 1.72 26.09
CA CYS A 156 -14.57 3.09 25.89
C CYS A 156 -15.75 4.07 25.99
N ASN A 157 -16.07 4.54 27.19
CA ASN A 157 -16.67 5.86 27.33
C ASN A 157 -15.64 6.90 26.87
N LEU A 158 -16.10 8.04 26.33
CA LEU A 158 -15.33 9.11 25.67
C LEU A 158 -14.20 9.79 26.48
N HIS A 159 -13.69 9.17 27.55
CA HIS A 159 -12.72 9.78 28.47
C HIS A 159 -11.75 8.76 29.12
N ASP A 160 -11.41 7.67 28.44
CA ASP A 160 -10.48 6.66 28.97
C ASP A 160 -9.03 6.94 28.53
N SER A 161 -8.09 6.98 29.49
CA SER A 161 -6.68 7.34 29.24
C SER A 161 -5.98 6.42 28.24
N ARG A 162 -6.51 5.20 28.08
CA ARG A 162 -5.97 4.18 27.17
C ARG A 162 -6.22 4.52 25.69
N THR A 163 -7.29 5.24 25.37
CA THR A 163 -7.55 5.72 24.00
C THR A 163 -6.55 6.82 23.62
N ASP A 164 -6.23 7.72 24.58
CA ASP A 164 -5.21 8.75 24.39
C ASP A 164 -3.81 8.13 24.20
N ASP A 165 -3.49 7.07 24.95
CA ASP A 165 -2.21 6.35 24.82
C ASP A 165 -2.07 5.65 23.46
N LEU A 166 -3.13 4.96 22.99
CA LEU A 166 -3.16 4.33 21.67
C LEU A 166 -3.03 5.36 20.55
N GLN A 167 -3.76 6.47 20.66
CA GLN A 167 -3.69 7.54 19.67
C GLN A 167 -2.28 8.13 19.61
N LYS A 168 -1.65 8.35 20.76
CA LYS A 168 -0.26 8.84 20.83
C LYS A 168 0.74 7.85 20.23
N GLU A 169 0.56 6.55 20.47
CA GLU A 169 1.39 5.51 19.84
C GLU A 169 1.22 5.55 18.31
N MET A 170 -0.02 5.65 17.81
CA MET A 170 -0.33 5.75 16.39
C MET A 170 0.27 7.01 15.74
N GLU A 171 0.27 8.14 16.44
CA GLU A 171 0.89 9.41 16.00
C GLU A 171 2.43 9.32 15.87
N GLU A 172 3.07 8.42 16.62
CA GLU A 172 4.52 8.19 16.56
C GLU A 172 4.94 7.23 15.42
N LEU A 173 3.99 6.54 14.79
CA LEU A 173 4.28 5.61 13.70
C LEU A 173 4.69 6.33 12.41
N THR A 174 5.81 5.91 11.83
CA THR A 174 6.21 6.37 10.50
C THR A 174 5.33 5.76 9.42
N MET A 175 5.01 4.47 9.52
CA MET A 175 4.11 3.78 8.59
C MET A 175 3.70 2.44 9.17
N ALA A 176 2.41 2.10 9.08
CA ALA A 176 1.92 0.77 9.46
C ALA A 176 0.56 0.46 8.81
N VAL A 177 0.28 -0.83 8.66
CA VAL A 177 -1.10 -1.35 8.62
C VAL A 177 -1.51 -1.62 10.06
N PHE A 178 -2.56 -0.98 10.54
CA PHE A 178 -3.09 -1.26 11.87
C PHE A 178 -4.29 -2.21 11.81
N VAL A 179 -4.43 -3.05 12.82
CA VAL A 179 -5.54 -3.98 13.00
C VAL A 179 -6.08 -3.80 14.40
N ILE A 180 -7.34 -3.40 14.51
CA ILE A 180 -8.02 -3.25 15.80
C ILE A 180 -8.94 -4.45 16.00
N ARG A 181 -8.73 -5.20 17.09
CA ARG A 181 -9.57 -6.34 17.51
C ARG A 181 -10.43 -5.93 18.71
N LYS A 182 -11.62 -6.51 18.85
CA LYS A 182 -12.45 -6.29 20.05
C LYS A 182 -11.93 -7.14 21.23
N GLU A 183 -11.88 -6.54 22.41
CA GLU A 183 -11.42 -7.21 23.63
C GLU A 183 -12.37 -8.34 24.05
N GLY A 184 -11.86 -9.55 24.30
CA GLY A 184 -12.66 -10.71 24.74
C GLY A 184 -13.14 -11.64 23.62
N GLU A 185 -12.83 -11.34 22.37
CA GLU A 185 -13.25 -12.10 21.18
C GLU A 185 -12.02 -12.78 20.55
N GLY A 186 -12.14 -14.05 20.13
CA GLY A 186 -11.01 -14.87 19.68
C GLY A 186 -10.45 -14.48 18.30
N LEU A 187 -9.37 -15.13 17.84
CA LEU A 187 -8.74 -14.89 16.52
C LEU A 187 -9.66 -15.11 15.30
N GLN A 188 -10.86 -15.68 15.49
CA GLN A 188 -11.82 -16.00 14.42
C GLN A 188 -12.99 -15.01 14.32
N GLU A 189 -13.03 -13.97 15.15
CA GLU A 189 -14.14 -13.03 15.20
C GLU A 189 -13.87 -11.73 14.43
N PRO A 190 -14.92 -10.95 14.08
CA PRO A 190 -14.80 -9.80 13.19
C PRO A 190 -13.88 -8.72 13.77
N LEU A 191 -12.94 -8.26 12.95
CA LEU A 191 -12.07 -7.13 13.28
C LEU A 191 -12.91 -5.87 13.49
N ALA A 192 -12.50 -5.02 14.44
CA ALA A 192 -13.12 -3.72 14.69
C ALA A 192 -12.78 -2.73 13.58
N ASP A 193 -11.50 -2.69 13.18
CA ASP A 193 -11.03 -1.85 12.07
C ASP A 193 -9.70 -2.36 11.50
N ILE A 194 -9.44 -2.04 10.25
CA ILE A 194 -8.15 -2.20 9.58
C ILE A 194 -7.89 -0.93 8.78
N GLY A 195 -6.69 -0.38 8.92
CA GLY A 195 -6.33 0.82 8.19
C GLY A 195 -4.84 0.99 7.98
N ILE A 196 -4.49 2.15 7.42
CA ILE A 196 -3.14 2.52 7.05
C ILE A 196 -2.80 3.85 7.71
N ILE A 197 -1.67 3.88 8.40
CA ILE A 197 -1.05 5.10 8.93
C ILE A 197 0.23 5.38 8.17
N ILE A 198 0.46 6.66 7.86
CA ILE A 198 1.72 7.18 7.32
C ILE A 198 2.01 8.50 8.04
N GLU A 199 3.21 8.64 8.61
CA GLU A 199 3.68 9.80 9.38
C GLU A 199 2.68 10.24 10.47
N GLY A 200 2.16 9.28 11.24
CA GLY A 200 1.18 9.53 12.30
C GLY A 200 -0.22 9.90 11.81
N VAL A 201 -0.47 9.94 10.50
CA VAL A 201 -1.76 10.28 9.91
C VAL A 201 -2.46 9.02 9.41
N GLU A 202 -3.68 8.80 9.87
CA GLU A 202 -4.56 7.77 9.33
C GLU A 202 -4.99 8.14 7.90
N VAL A 203 -4.47 7.40 6.92
CA VAL A 203 -4.71 7.64 5.49
C VAL A 203 -5.98 6.93 5.03
N LEU A 204 -6.14 5.66 5.40
CA LEU A 204 -7.30 4.81 5.08
C LEU A 204 -7.71 4.00 6.31
N ASN A 205 -9.00 3.69 6.42
CA ASN A 205 -9.62 2.87 7.47
C ASN A 205 -10.74 2.02 6.86
N GLU A 206 -11.39 1.20 7.69
CA GLU A 206 -12.50 0.32 7.31
C GLU A 206 -12.15 -0.63 6.14
N LEU A 207 -10.87 -1.03 6.07
CA LEU A 207 -10.36 -1.86 4.99
C LEU A 207 -10.79 -3.32 5.16
N PRO A 208 -11.05 -4.05 4.06
CA PRO A 208 -11.65 -5.38 4.13
C PRO A 208 -10.70 -6.47 4.64
N SER A 209 -9.38 -6.26 4.56
CA SER A 209 -8.38 -7.20 5.08
C SER A 209 -6.99 -6.56 5.19
N VAL A 210 -6.11 -7.16 5.99
CA VAL A 210 -4.69 -6.77 6.09
C VAL A 210 -3.99 -6.78 4.74
N VAL A 211 -4.34 -7.74 3.89
CA VAL A 211 -3.73 -7.91 2.56
C VAL A 211 -4.18 -6.79 1.61
N SER A 212 -5.43 -6.36 1.72
CA SER A 212 -5.96 -5.18 0.99
C SER A 212 -5.22 -3.92 1.45
N ALA A 213 -5.05 -3.74 2.75
CA ALA A 213 -4.27 -2.64 3.30
C ALA A 213 -2.81 -2.65 2.81
N CYS A 214 -2.17 -3.81 2.73
CA CYS A 214 -0.81 -3.92 2.18
C CYS A 214 -0.74 -3.59 0.68
N ALA A 215 -1.73 -4.00 -0.10
CA ALA A 215 -1.81 -3.68 -1.53
C ALA A 215 -1.99 -2.17 -1.75
N LEU A 216 -2.92 -1.54 -1.01
CA LEU A 216 -3.17 -0.11 -1.06
C LEU A 216 -1.97 0.69 -0.53
N LEU A 217 -1.30 0.22 0.52
CA LEU A 217 -0.08 0.84 1.03
C LEU A 217 1.01 0.90 -0.03
N LEU A 218 1.22 -0.17 -0.80
CA LEU A 218 2.16 -0.16 -1.92
C LEU A 218 1.81 0.91 -2.97
N GLY A 219 0.52 1.06 -3.27
CA GLY A 219 0.02 2.13 -4.15
C GLY A 219 0.23 3.53 -3.57
N LEU A 220 -0.04 3.72 -2.28
CA LEU A 220 0.14 5.00 -1.58
C LEU A 220 1.62 5.41 -1.55
N LEU A 221 2.53 4.50 -1.23
CA LEU A 221 3.97 4.77 -1.25
C LEU A 221 4.45 5.22 -2.63
N TYR A 222 3.91 4.61 -3.69
CA TYR A 222 4.15 5.10 -5.04
C TYR A 222 3.57 6.49 -5.25
N ALA A 223 2.28 6.69 -4.95
CA ALA A 223 1.56 7.95 -5.17
C ALA A 223 2.23 9.12 -4.47
N LEU A 224 2.64 8.92 -3.21
CA LEU A 224 3.29 9.89 -2.33
C LEU A 224 4.80 10.02 -2.56
N ASN A 225 5.38 9.21 -3.44
CA ASN A 225 6.83 9.19 -3.70
C ASN A 225 7.67 8.87 -2.44
N ILE A 226 7.14 8.04 -1.54
CA ILE A 226 7.80 7.67 -0.29
C ILE A 226 8.70 6.45 -0.51
N ALA A 227 9.92 6.51 0.01
CA ALA A 227 10.84 5.37 -0.02
C ALA A 227 10.33 4.21 0.84
N TYR A 228 10.61 2.96 0.43
CA TYR A 228 10.28 1.83 1.27
C TYR A 228 11.01 1.90 2.62
N PRO A 229 10.35 1.50 3.71
CA PRO A 229 10.96 1.49 5.04
C PRO A 229 12.15 0.52 5.06
N LYS A 230 13.25 0.95 5.67
CA LYS A 230 14.48 0.15 5.79
C LYS A 230 14.25 -1.23 6.44
N PRO A 231 13.46 -1.34 7.53
CA PRO A 231 13.22 -2.63 8.17
C PRO A 231 12.51 -3.66 7.29
N LEU A 232 11.80 -3.23 6.23
CA LEU A 232 10.97 -4.09 5.37
C LEU A 232 11.38 -4.03 3.89
N HIS A 233 12.61 -3.61 3.59
CA HIS A 233 13.05 -3.37 2.23
C HIS A 233 13.00 -4.62 1.33
N PHE A 234 13.23 -5.82 1.86
CA PHE A 234 13.07 -7.06 1.11
C PHE A 234 11.61 -7.41 0.89
N THR A 235 10.75 -7.21 1.91
CA THR A 235 9.30 -7.44 1.79
C THR A 235 8.74 -6.57 0.67
N PHE A 236 8.96 -5.26 0.71
CA PHE A 236 8.48 -4.37 -0.34
C PHE A 236 9.11 -4.66 -1.71
N GLU A 237 10.36 -5.12 -1.75
CA GLU A 237 10.99 -5.59 -3.00
C GLU A 237 10.27 -6.83 -3.57
N VAL A 238 9.89 -7.80 -2.74
CA VAL A 238 9.11 -8.98 -3.17
C VAL A 238 7.71 -8.57 -3.63
N LEU A 239 7.02 -7.73 -2.86
CA LEU A 239 5.69 -7.25 -3.21
C LEU A 239 5.68 -6.52 -4.55
N GLN A 240 6.65 -5.63 -4.79
CA GLN A 240 6.77 -4.94 -6.06
C GLN A 240 7.16 -5.88 -7.21
N LYS A 241 8.25 -6.65 -7.04
CA LYS A 241 8.90 -7.29 -8.18
C LYS A 241 8.35 -8.67 -8.49
N ILE A 242 7.94 -9.42 -7.48
CA ILE A 242 7.37 -10.74 -7.66
C ILE A 242 5.86 -10.62 -7.77
N ILE A 243 5.18 -10.12 -6.74
CA ILE A 243 3.71 -10.08 -6.69
C ILE A 243 3.15 -9.11 -7.73
N MET A 244 3.61 -7.86 -7.76
CA MET A 244 3.11 -6.87 -8.72
C MET A 244 3.74 -6.97 -10.12
N GLN A 245 4.79 -7.80 -10.26
CA GLN A 245 5.55 -8.01 -11.49
C GLN A 245 6.17 -6.73 -12.08
N LEU A 246 6.69 -5.86 -11.23
CA LEU A 246 7.25 -4.56 -11.62
C LEU A 246 8.78 -4.60 -11.48
N ASP A 247 9.52 -4.06 -12.46
CA ASP A 247 10.99 -3.97 -12.39
C ASP A 247 11.72 -5.30 -12.09
N GLN A 248 11.18 -6.44 -12.56
CA GLN A 248 11.72 -7.79 -12.35
C GLN A 248 13.19 -7.99 -12.77
N HIS A 249 13.70 -7.13 -13.64
CA HIS A 249 15.07 -7.18 -14.16
C HIS A 249 16.13 -6.68 -13.15
N LYS A 250 15.72 -6.13 -12.01
CA LYS A 250 16.61 -5.63 -10.96
C LYS A 250 16.16 -6.18 -9.61
N MET A 251 16.64 -7.33 -9.17
CA MET A 251 16.36 -7.84 -7.82
C MET A 251 17.65 -7.94 -7.00
N SER A 252 17.56 -7.77 -5.69
CA SER A 252 18.63 -8.15 -4.77
C SER A 252 18.89 -9.66 -4.84
N ALA A 253 20.10 -10.09 -4.49
CA ALA A 253 20.47 -11.51 -4.53
C ALA A 253 19.53 -12.40 -3.68
N LYS A 254 19.04 -11.86 -2.56
CA LYS A 254 18.09 -12.55 -1.66
C LYS A 254 16.75 -12.76 -2.33
N VAL A 255 16.18 -11.70 -2.93
CA VAL A 255 14.89 -11.78 -3.64
C VAL A 255 15.01 -12.61 -4.91
N GLN A 256 16.12 -12.51 -5.64
CA GLN A 256 16.39 -13.34 -6.82
C GLN A 256 16.45 -14.84 -6.45
N SER A 257 17.08 -15.18 -5.32
CA SER A 257 17.11 -16.56 -4.83
C SER A 257 15.72 -17.08 -4.46
N LEU A 258 14.89 -16.26 -3.80
CA LEU A 258 13.50 -16.60 -3.52
C LEU A 258 12.72 -16.81 -4.82
N TYR A 259 12.81 -15.87 -5.76
CA TYR A 259 12.11 -15.95 -7.05
C TYR A 259 12.46 -17.21 -7.83
N GLY A 260 13.76 -17.57 -7.91
CA GLY A 260 14.18 -18.81 -8.54
C GLY A 260 13.62 -20.07 -7.86
N ARG A 261 13.49 -20.07 -6.53
CA ARG A 261 12.88 -21.18 -5.79
C ARG A 261 11.38 -21.32 -6.09
N LEU A 262 10.67 -20.19 -6.17
CA LEU A 262 9.25 -20.17 -6.52
C LEU A 262 9.01 -20.74 -7.93
N GLN A 263 9.85 -20.40 -8.91
CA GLN A 263 9.78 -20.95 -10.27
C GLN A 263 10.16 -22.43 -10.37
N SER A 264 11.04 -22.92 -9.50
CA SER A 264 11.53 -24.31 -9.52
C SER A 264 10.63 -25.32 -8.81
N SER A 265 9.58 -24.84 -8.12
CA SER A 265 8.67 -25.67 -7.33
C SER A 265 7.39 -26.06 -8.10
N GLU A 266 7.46 -26.04 -9.45
CA GLU A 266 6.43 -26.57 -10.36
C GLU A 266 6.58 -28.08 -10.60
#